data_AF-A0AAW0BVY7-F1
#
_entry.id   AF-A0AAW0BVY7-F1
#
_cell.length_a   1.000
_cell.length_b   1.000
_cell.length_c   1.000
_cell.angle_alpha   90.00
_cell.angle_beta   90.00
_cell.angle_gamma   90.00
#
_symmetry.space_group_name_H-M   'P 1'
#
loop_
_entity.id
_entity.type
_entity.pdbx_description
1 polymer ?
#
loop_
_entity_poly.entity_id
_entity_poly.type
_entity_poly.pdbx_seq_one_letter_code
_entity_poly.pdbx_strand_id
1 'polypeptide(L)'
;MKAALLFSLCYASLVSAAVYTVGVGKDENTGHKGVGFDPSVIVPSAGDQIVFEFRSGSHSVVESTFEEPCTPKAGGFNSGVQTVADNIEVDASGLPTVTLQVNDSQPLWFFDQAGGTCNQGGVLAVNPTDSQTAPAFKENAAKATVRTDPTGTSDTASLPTQTAPNSSPSSSSNSATGFTGTLDYAAAFWALHSVVLAAMVSF
;
A
#
# COMPACT_ATOMS: atom_id res chain seq x y z
N MET A 1 8.87 68.51 9.64
CA MET A 1 7.90 67.40 9.57
C MET A 1 8.69 66.15 9.17
N LYS A 2 8.93 65.22 10.11
CA LYS A 2 9.69 63.98 9.85
C LYS A 2 8.68 62.84 9.70
N ALA A 3 8.53 62.31 8.49
CA ALA A 3 7.68 61.17 8.22
C ALA A 3 8.38 59.89 8.69
N ALA A 4 7.79 59.19 9.66
CA ALA A 4 8.22 57.86 10.06
C ALA A 4 7.57 56.84 9.13
N LEU A 5 8.39 56.19 8.30
CA LEU A 5 8.00 55.11 7.41
C LEU A 5 7.97 53.82 8.23
N LEU A 6 6.76 53.35 8.58
CA LEU A 6 6.55 52.07 9.25
C LEU A 6 6.59 50.96 8.20
N PHE A 7 7.68 50.21 8.16
CA PHE A 7 7.77 48.96 7.40
C PHE A 7 6.97 47.88 8.12
N SER A 8 5.75 47.63 7.65
CA SER A 8 4.95 46.48 8.08
C SER A 8 5.57 45.21 7.51
N LEU A 9 6.31 44.47 8.34
CA LEU A 9 6.78 43.12 8.01
C LEU A 9 5.54 42.21 7.95
N CYS A 10 5.06 41.91 6.74
CA CYS A 10 4.11 40.82 6.52
C CYS A 10 4.83 39.51 6.83
N TYR A 11 4.53 38.91 7.98
CA TYR A 11 4.89 37.52 8.25
C TYR A 11 4.01 36.63 7.37
N ALA A 12 4.56 36.15 6.25
CA ALA A 12 3.94 35.08 5.50
C ALA A 12 4.14 33.78 6.29
N SER A 13 3.06 33.22 6.83
CA SER A 13 3.09 31.87 7.41
C SER A 13 3.43 30.88 6.30
N LEU A 14 4.63 30.32 6.33
CA LEU A 14 4.99 29.18 5.49
C LEU A 14 4.21 27.97 6.02
N VAL A 15 3.09 27.64 5.37
CA VAL A 15 2.44 26.34 5.57
C VAL A 15 3.32 25.31 4.89
N SER A 16 4.05 24.52 5.69
CA SER A 16 4.82 23.38 5.22
C SER A 16 3.98 22.12 5.43
N ALA A 17 3.70 21.38 4.36
CA ALA A 17 3.16 20.02 4.46
C ALA A 17 4.32 19.06 4.76
N ALA A 18 4.21 18.28 5.82
CA ALA A 18 5.16 17.23 6.14
C ALA A 18 4.87 15.95 5.34
N VAL A 19 5.90 15.12 5.17
CA VAL A 19 5.80 13.80 4.53
C VAL A 19 6.18 12.74 5.56
N TYR A 20 5.27 11.81 5.83
CA TYR A 20 5.46 10.67 6.71
C TYR A 20 5.65 9.42 5.85
N THR A 21 6.86 8.87 5.81
CA THR A 21 7.12 7.61 5.13
C THR A 21 6.86 6.45 6.08
N VAL A 22 6.05 5.49 5.66
CA VAL A 22 5.74 4.26 6.40
C VAL A 22 6.14 3.06 5.55
N GLY A 23 7.06 2.23 6.05
CA GLY A 23 7.43 0.98 5.42
C GLY A 23 6.37 -0.10 5.65
N VAL A 24 5.87 -0.72 4.58
CA VAL A 24 4.87 -1.80 4.64
C VAL A 24 5.56 -3.14 4.41
N GLY A 25 5.34 -4.11 5.30
CA GLY A 25 6.07 -5.40 5.26
C GLY A 25 7.40 -5.37 6.02
N LYS A 26 7.51 -4.47 7.01
CA LYS A 26 8.67 -4.29 7.86
C LYS A 26 8.27 -4.45 9.32
N ASP A 27 9.06 -5.21 10.07
CA ASP A 27 8.89 -5.31 11.51
C ASP A 27 9.56 -4.10 12.18
N GLU A 28 8.77 -3.28 12.88
CA GLU A 28 9.21 -2.03 13.51
C GLU A 28 10.26 -2.24 14.62
N ASN A 29 10.27 -3.42 15.25
CA ASN A 29 11.18 -3.70 16.36
C ASN A 29 12.57 -4.11 15.89
N THR A 30 12.64 -4.85 14.79
CA THR A 30 13.88 -5.41 14.23
C THR A 30 14.39 -4.62 13.03
N GLY A 31 13.54 -3.84 12.38
CA GLY A 31 13.85 -3.14 11.13
C GLY A 31 14.08 -4.09 9.94
N HIS A 32 13.69 -5.37 10.06
CA HIS A 32 13.85 -6.37 9.02
C HIS A 32 12.52 -6.63 8.30
N LYS A 33 12.59 -7.38 7.20
CA LYS A 33 11.39 -7.90 6.54
C LYS A 33 10.52 -8.62 7.58
N GLY A 34 9.24 -8.29 7.63
CA GLY A 34 8.35 -8.84 8.62
C GLY A 34 6.91 -8.44 8.41
N VAL A 35 6.13 -8.57 9.48
CA VAL A 35 4.72 -8.21 9.49
C VAL A 35 4.57 -6.79 10.02
N GLY A 36 3.81 -5.97 9.30
CA GLY A 36 3.36 -4.67 9.81
C GLY A 36 3.97 -3.48 9.12
N PHE A 37 3.99 -2.40 9.90
CA PHE A 37 4.23 -1.05 9.46
C PHE A 37 5.34 -0.46 10.32
N ASP A 38 6.29 0.21 9.69
CA ASP A 38 7.39 0.90 10.36
C ASP A 38 7.45 2.37 9.90
N PRO A 39 7.11 3.34 10.77
CA PRO A 39 6.55 3.15 12.11
C PRO A 39 5.10 2.65 12.09
N SER A 40 4.64 2.00 13.17
CA SER A 40 3.25 1.51 13.30
C SER A 40 2.30 2.54 13.91
N VAL A 41 2.82 3.71 14.31
CA VAL A 41 2.06 4.85 14.80
C VAL A 41 2.62 6.15 14.23
N ILE A 42 1.76 6.97 13.65
CA ILE A 42 2.12 8.32 13.17
C ILE A 42 1.06 9.34 13.58
N VAL A 43 1.45 10.61 13.65
CA VAL A 43 0.58 11.72 14.06
C VAL A 43 0.69 12.89 13.06
N PRO A 44 0.22 12.73 11.81
CA PRO A 44 0.26 13.79 10.80
C PRO A 44 -0.84 14.84 11.02
N SER A 45 -0.57 16.07 10.58
CA SER A 45 -1.54 17.16 10.56
C SER A 45 -2.31 17.20 9.23
N ALA A 46 -3.46 17.87 9.23
CA ALA A 46 -4.18 18.16 7.98
C ALA A 46 -3.29 18.91 6.98
N GLY A 47 -3.23 18.41 5.74
CA GLY A 47 -2.34 18.90 4.70
C GLY A 47 -1.05 18.09 4.53
N ASP A 48 -0.68 17.24 5.48
CA ASP A 48 0.47 16.34 5.36
C ASP A 48 0.19 15.17 4.40
N GLN A 49 1.23 14.45 4.02
CA GLN A 49 1.15 13.25 3.19
C GLN A 49 1.72 12.04 3.93
N ILE A 50 1.07 10.89 3.75
CA ILE A 50 1.58 9.59 4.19
C ILE A 50 2.02 8.83 2.94
N VAL A 51 3.29 8.48 2.85
CA VAL A 51 3.87 7.70 1.76
C VAL A 51 4.10 6.28 2.26
N PHE A 52 3.30 5.34 1.77
CA PHE A 52 3.48 3.92 2.03
C PHE A 52 4.52 3.36 1.06
N GLU A 53 5.66 2.90 1.57
CA GLU A 53 6.74 2.29 0.77
C GLU A 53 6.77 0.77 1.01
N PHE A 54 6.57 -0.01 -0.04
CA PHE A 54 6.31 -1.45 0.05
C PHE A 54 7.60 -2.25 -0.04
N ARG A 55 7.86 -3.07 0.99
CA ARG A 55 9.04 -3.94 1.07
C ARG A 55 8.83 -5.24 0.28
N SER A 56 9.88 -6.04 0.18
CA SER A 56 9.83 -7.39 -0.42
C SER A 56 8.66 -8.22 0.12
N GLY A 57 7.87 -8.84 -0.75
CA GLY A 57 6.65 -9.55 -0.41
C GLY A 57 5.43 -9.01 -1.16
N SER A 58 4.25 -9.52 -0.81
CA SER A 58 2.96 -9.04 -1.31
C SER A 58 2.22 -8.36 -0.16
N HIS A 59 2.07 -7.05 -0.25
CA HIS A 59 1.53 -6.22 0.83
C HIS A 59 0.46 -5.27 0.28
N SER A 60 -0.47 -4.86 1.15
CA SER A 60 -1.41 -3.79 0.86
C SER A 60 -1.60 -2.89 2.08
N VAL A 61 -2.22 -1.73 1.87
CA VAL A 61 -2.67 -0.83 2.94
C VAL A 61 -4.14 -0.59 2.73
N VAL A 62 -4.95 -1.13 3.64
CA VAL A 62 -6.40 -1.05 3.57
C VAL A 62 -6.91 -0.40 4.84
N GLU A 63 -7.79 0.59 4.69
CA GLU A 63 -8.44 1.26 5.81
C GLU A 63 -9.46 0.32 6.45
N SER A 64 -9.46 0.27 7.77
CA SER A 64 -10.45 -0.41 8.60
C SER A 64 -11.10 0.58 9.57
N THR A 65 -11.87 0.06 10.51
CA THR A 65 -12.28 0.79 11.73
C THR A 65 -11.40 0.36 12.90
N PHE A 66 -11.48 1.10 14.00
CA PHE A 66 -10.78 0.73 15.24
C PHE A 66 -11.35 -0.56 15.85
N GLU A 67 -12.67 -0.74 15.73
CA GLU A 67 -13.42 -1.84 16.31
C GLU A 67 -13.34 -3.12 15.46
N GLU A 68 -13.21 -2.99 14.14
CA GLU A 68 -13.14 -4.10 13.19
C GLU A 68 -11.83 -4.05 12.39
N PRO A 69 -10.66 -4.25 13.03
CA PRO A 69 -9.41 -4.44 12.31
C PRO A 69 -9.48 -5.68 11.42
N CYS A 70 -8.58 -5.74 10.44
CA CYS A 70 -8.49 -6.84 9.47
C CYS A 70 -9.71 -7.00 8.55
N THR A 71 -10.61 -6.01 8.54
CA THR A 71 -11.77 -5.93 7.66
C THR A 71 -11.75 -4.60 6.91
N PRO A 72 -11.91 -4.60 5.57
CA PRO A 72 -11.97 -3.37 4.82
C PRO A 72 -13.17 -2.50 5.23
N LYS A 73 -12.92 -1.23 5.51
CA LYS A 73 -13.95 -0.22 5.69
C LYS A 73 -14.58 0.12 4.34
N ALA A 74 -15.90 0.05 4.24
CA ALA A 74 -16.62 0.39 3.01
C ALA A 74 -16.34 1.85 2.60
N GLY A 75 -15.90 2.04 1.35
CA GLY A 75 -15.51 3.36 0.84
C GLY A 75 -14.21 3.91 1.45
N GLY A 76 -13.49 3.12 2.25
CA GLY A 76 -12.20 3.48 2.81
C GLY A 76 -11.07 3.39 1.78
N PHE A 77 -9.91 3.92 2.17
CA PHE A 77 -8.71 3.85 1.35
C PHE A 77 -8.23 2.39 1.15
N ASN A 78 -7.76 2.10 -0.06
CA ASN A 78 -7.15 0.82 -0.40
C ASN A 78 -6.04 1.05 -1.43
N SER A 79 -4.80 0.69 -1.11
CA SER A 79 -3.65 0.85 -2.01
C SER A 79 -3.62 -0.13 -3.19
N GLY A 80 -4.47 -1.16 -3.17
CA GLY A 80 -4.25 -2.38 -3.94
C GLY A 80 -3.05 -3.18 -3.42
N VAL A 81 -2.86 -4.38 -4.00
CA VAL A 81 -1.70 -5.22 -3.68
C VAL A 81 -0.48 -4.72 -4.43
N GLN A 82 0.60 -4.48 -3.70
CA GLN A 82 1.92 -4.19 -4.23
C GLN A 82 2.82 -5.39 -3.99
N THR A 83 3.45 -5.91 -5.05
CA THR A 83 4.33 -7.07 -4.99
C THR A 83 5.76 -6.66 -5.32
N VAL A 84 6.68 -6.95 -4.41
CA VAL A 84 8.13 -6.80 -4.60
C VAL A 84 8.78 -8.16 -4.45
N ALA A 85 9.72 -8.50 -5.33
CA ALA A 85 10.38 -9.80 -5.31
C ALA A 85 11.12 -10.04 -3.98
N ASP A 86 11.06 -11.27 -3.47
CA ASP A 86 11.60 -11.64 -2.15
C ASP A 86 13.12 -11.49 -2.01
N ASN A 87 13.85 -11.43 -3.13
CA ASN A 87 15.30 -11.29 -3.16
C ASN A 87 15.78 -9.83 -3.13
N ILE A 88 14.85 -8.86 -3.08
CA ILE A 88 15.17 -7.45 -2.96
C ILE A 88 15.43 -7.13 -1.48
N GLU A 89 16.48 -6.36 -1.20
CA GLU A 89 16.80 -5.92 0.15
C GLU A 89 15.66 -5.08 0.75
N VAL A 90 15.46 -5.19 2.07
CA VAL A 90 14.34 -4.54 2.77
C VAL A 90 14.30 -3.03 2.51
N ASP A 91 15.43 -2.34 2.59
CA ASP A 91 15.52 -0.89 2.39
C ASP A 91 16.14 -0.51 1.04
N ALA A 92 15.90 -1.34 0.00
CA ALA A 92 16.34 -1.03 -1.35
C ALA A 92 15.73 0.29 -1.85
N SER A 93 16.48 1.01 -2.70
CA SER A 93 15.99 2.25 -3.32
C SER A 93 14.96 1.97 -4.42
N GLY A 94 13.98 2.87 -4.58
CA GLY A 94 13.03 2.82 -5.70
C GLY A 94 11.92 1.77 -5.54
N LEU A 95 11.62 1.40 -4.31
CA LEU A 95 10.50 0.51 -3.99
C LEU A 95 9.15 1.16 -4.36
N PRO A 96 8.11 0.36 -4.65
CA PRO A 96 6.79 0.88 -4.96
C PRO A 96 6.28 1.75 -3.81
N THR A 97 5.57 2.83 -4.16
CA THR A 97 4.95 3.72 -3.19
C THR A 97 3.50 4.02 -3.54
N VAL A 98 2.68 4.21 -2.51
CA VAL A 98 1.33 4.75 -2.64
C VAL A 98 1.17 5.87 -1.61
N THR A 99 0.61 7.00 -2.03
CA THR A 99 0.50 8.19 -1.19
C THR A 99 -0.96 8.44 -0.78
N LEU A 100 -1.17 8.72 0.50
CA LEU A 100 -2.43 9.20 1.06
C LEU A 100 -2.27 10.66 1.50
N GLN A 101 -3.16 11.52 1.01
CA GLN A 101 -3.27 12.91 1.48
C GLN A 101 -4.07 12.95 2.78
N VAL A 102 -3.52 13.59 3.82
CA VAL A 102 -4.19 13.77 5.10
C VAL A 102 -5.11 14.98 5.00
N ASN A 103 -6.41 14.75 5.03
CA ASN A 103 -7.43 15.80 4.88
C ASN A 103 -7.79 16.48 6.21
N ASP A 104 -7.75 15.72 7.29
CA ASP A 104 -8.04 16.18 8.65
C ASP A 104 -7.21 15.38 9.68
N SER A 105 -7.30 15.77 10.95
CA SER A 105 -6.59 15.12 12.04
C SER A 105 -7.41 14.02 12.72
N GLN A 106 -8.43 13.46 12.07
CA GLN A 106 -9.21 12.35 12.64
C GLN A 106 -8.37 11.06 12.66
N PRO A 107 -8.65 10.13 13.59
CA PRO A 107 -7.99 8.84 13.63
C PRO A 107 -8.26 8.03 12.37
N LEU A 108 -7.21 7.45 11.78
CA LEU A 108 -7.31 6.48 10.70
C LEU A 108 -6.62 5.18 11.10
N TRP A 109 -7.20 4.07 10.65
CA TRP A 109 -6.82 2.73 11.08
C TRP A 109 -6.56 1.91 9.83
N PHE A 110 -5.36 1.36 9.69
CA PHE A 110 -4.97 0.60 8.51
C PHE A 110 -4.45 -0.77 8.87
N PHE A 111 -4.58 -1.70 7.94
CA PHE A 111 -3.99 -3.03 8.04
C PHE A 111 -3.43 -3.51 6.71
N ASP A 112 -2.52 -4.48 6.80
CA ASP A 112 -2.04 -5.23 5.65
C ASP A 112 -2.95 -6.43 5.38
N GLN A 113 -3.72 -6.34 4.31
CA GLN A 113 -4.63 -7.41 3.89
C GLN A 113 -3.90 -8.49 3.10
N ALA A 114 -3.00 -8.10 2.19
CA ALA A 114 -2.35 -9.01 1.25
C ALA A 114 -1.37 -9.95 1.95
N GLY A 115 -0.69 -9.47 3.01
CA GLY A 115 0.20 -10.30 3.82
C GLY A 115 -0.51 -11.41 4.59
N GLY A 116 -1.83 -11.30 4.82
CA GLY A 116 -2.62 -12.30 5.55
C GLY A 116 -2.26 -12.43 7.03
N THR A 117 -1.46 -11.52 7.57
CA THR A 117 -0.92 -11.53 8.94
C THR A 117 -1.39 -10.33 9.76
N CYS A 118 -2.51 -9.71 9.38
CA CYS A 118 -3.08 -8.58 10.13
C CYS A 118 -3.23 -8.88 11.63
N ASN A 119 -3.69 -10.08 11.99
CA ASN A 119 -3.84 -10.52 13.38
C ASN A 119 -2.51 -10.75 14.13
N GLN A 120 -1.37 -10.67 13.44
CA GLN A 120 -0.03 -10.77 14.04
C GLN A 120 0.58 -9.38 14.29
N GLY A 121 -0.21 -8.31 14.22
CA GLY A 121 0.27 -6.94 14.39
C GLY A 121 0.50 -6.20 13.07
N GLY A 122 -0.06 -6.71 11.97
CA GLY A 122 -0.05 -6.09 10.65
C GLY A 122 -0.97 -4.87 10.55
N VAL A 123 -0.82 -3.90 11.47
CA VAL A 123 -1.71 -2.74 11.62
C VAL A 123 -0.97 -1.43 11.88
N LEU A 124 -1.54 -0.33 11.42
CA LEU A 124 -1.04 1.04 11.58
C LEU A 124 -2.14 1.93 12.19
N ALA A 125 -1.74 2.71 13.19
CA ALA A 125 -2.57 3.75 13.80
C ALA A 125 -2.10 5.14 13.37
N VAL A 126 -3.00 5.92 12.77
CA VAL A 126 -2.74 7.32 12.38
C VAL A 126 -3.59 8.23 13.25
N ASN A 127 -2.99 9.22 13.90
CA ASN A 127 -3.66 10.13 14.83
C ASN A 127 -4.50 9.41 15.91
N PRO A 128 -3.96 8.41 16.63
CA PRO A 128 -4.70 7.75 17.71
C PRO A 128 -5.05 8.75 18.82
N THR A 129 -6.12 8.47 19.57
CA THR A 129 -6.57 9.28 20.69
C THR A 129 -6.27 8.58 22.03
N ASP A 130 -6.50 9.29 23.14
CA ASP A 130 -6.36 8.70 24.47
C ASP A 130 -7.35 7.54 24.71
N SER A 131 -8.51 7.55 24.04
CA SER A 131 -9.52 6.49 24.16
C SER A 131 -9.38 5.38 23.11
N GLN A 132 -8.84 5.70 21.94
CA GLN A 132 -8.53 4.75 20.86
C GLN A 132 -7.03 4.75 20.62
N THR A 133 -6.33 3.89 21.35
CA THR A 133 -4.86 3.84 21.34
C THR A 133 -4.32 2.82 20.34
N ALA A 134 -3.10 3.04 19.85
CA ALA A 134 -2.45 2.06 18.97
C ALA A 134 -2.26 0.66 19.59
N PRO A 135 -1.88 0.52 20.89
CA PRO A 135 -1.86 -0.79 21.54
C PRO A 135 -3.23 -1.48 21.55
N ALA A 136 -4.31 -0.75 21.84
CA ALA A 136 -5.65 -1.31 21.81
C ALA A 136 -6.07 -1.75 20.40
N PHE A 137 -5.67 -1.01 19.37
CA PHE A 137 -5.90 -1.43 17.99
C PHE A 137 -5.15 -2.71 17.62
N LYS A 138 -3.89 -2.85 18.03
CA LYS A 138 -3.12 -4.10 17.89
C LYS A 138 -3.79 -5.27 18.63
N GLU A 139 -4.31 -5.06 19.83
CA GLU A 139 -5.05 -6.07 20.58
C GLU A 139 -6.37 -6.48 19.92
N ASN A 140 -7.10 -5.52 19.33
CA ASN A 140 -8.30 -5.81 18.56
C ASN A 140 -7.95 -6.65 17.32
N ALA A 141 -6.86 -6.31 16.62
CA ALA A 141 -6.39 -7.05 15.46
C ALA A 141 -6.02 -8.50 15.80
N ALA A 142 -5.35 -8.72 16.93
CA ALA A 142 -5.01 -10.06 17.41
C ALA A 142 -6.24 -10.96 17.66
N LYS A 143 -7.40 -10.37 17.93
CA LYS A 143 -8.68 -11.06 18.15
C LYS A 143 -9.53 -11.17 16.87
N ALA A 144 -9.16 -10.47 15.81
CA ALA A 144 -9.94 -10.40 14.58
C ALA A 144 -9.79 -11.68 13.75
N THR A 145 -10.86 -12.04 13.06
CA THR A 145 -10.82 -13.08 12.03
C THR A 145 -10.23 -12.49 10.76
N VAL A 146 -9.09 -12.99 10.30
CA VAL A 146 -8.45 -12.51 9.07
C VAL A 146 -9.26 -12.97 7.85
N ARG A 147 -9.67 -12.01 7.01
CA ARG A 147 -10.26 -12.29 5.70
C ARG A 147 -9.27 -11.93 4.60
N THR A 148 -8.66 -12.96 4.01
CA THR A 148 -7.88 -12.79 2.78
C THR A 148 -8.84 -12.91 1.60
N ASP A 149 -9.27 -11.81 1.01
CA ASP A 149 -9.93 -11.89 -0.30
C ASP A 149 -8.85 -12.11 -1.37
N PRO A 150 -8.85 -13.26 -2.08
CA PRO A 150 -7.93 -13.47 -3.18
C PRO A 150 -8.47 -12.68 -4.38
N THR A 151 -7.62 -11.90 -5.04
CA THR A 151 -7.90 -11.19 -6.31
C THR A 151 -8.52 -9.80 -6.14
N GLY A 152 -7.66 -8.78 -6.15
CA GLY A 152 -8.08 -7.43 -6.50
C GLY A 152 -8.39 -7.34 -7.98
N THR A 153 -9.63 -7.63 -8.37
CA THR A 153 -10.22 -6.99 -9.55
C THR A 153 -10.74 -5.66 -9.08
N SER A 154 -10.17 -4.57 -9.58
CA SER A 154 -10.65 -3.21 -9.33
C SER A 154 -12.08 -3.07 -9.84
N ASP A 155 -13.07 -3.21 -8.97
CA ASP A 155 -14.43 -2.78 -9.29
C ASP A 155 -14.45 -1.25 -9.37
N THR A 156 -14.30 -0.75 -10.60
CA THR A 156 -14.54 0.65 -10.93
C THR A 156 -16.03 0.91 -10.73
N ALA A 157 -16.38 1.51 -9.60
CA ALA A 157 -17.73 2.01 -9.33
C ALA A 157 -18.15 2.99 -10.44
N SER A 158 -18.98 2.50 -11.37
CA SER A 158 -19.56 3.30 -12.43
C SER A 158 -20.77 4.06 -11.89
N LEU A 159 -20.72 5.38 -11.97
CA LEU A 159 -21.86 6.28 -11.72
C LEU A 159 -23.03 5.98 -12.67
N PRO A 160 -24.30 6.20 -12.27
CA PRO A 160 -25.44 5.91 -13.12
C PRO A 160 -25.64 7.05 -14.14
N THR A 161 -25.85 6.71 -15.40
CA THR A 161 -26.49 7.63 -16.36
C THR A 161 -27.50 6.84 -17.17
N GLN A 162 -28.78 7.15 -16.95
CA GLN A 162 -29.89 6.71 -17.78
C GLN A 162 -29.71 7.21 -19.22
N THR A 163 -30.00 6.36 -20.22
CA THR A 163 -31.04 6.56 -21.26
C THR A 163 -31.00 5.39 -22.26
N ALA A 164 -32.13 4.67 -22.38
CA ALA A 164 -32.46 3.77 -23.50
C ALA A 164 -33.28 4.58 -24.56
N PRO A 165 -33.56 4.14 -25.82
CA PRO A 165 -33.70 2.74 -26.24
C PRO A 165 -33.35 2.34 -27.70
N ASN A 166 -33.44 1.01 -27.93
CA ASN A 166 -33.90 0.27 -29.13
C ASN A 166 -33.00 0.08 -30.37
N SER A 167 -32.64 -1.19 -30.66
CA SER A 167 -33.10 -2.02 -31.81
C SER A 167 -32.06 -3.10 -32.20
N SER A 168 -32.44 -4.38 -32.18
CA SER A 168 -31.71 -5.57 -32.69
C SER A 168 -31.87 -5.74 -34.22
N PRO A 169 -31.52 -6.88 -34.88
CA PRO A 169 -30.42 -7.87 -34.74
C PRO A 169 -29.71 -8.17 -36.10
N SER A 170 -28.67 -9.04 -36.13
CA SER A 170 -28.39 -10.10 -37.16
C SER A 170 -26.89 -10.54 -37.13
N SER A 171 -26.62 -11.82 -36.80
CA SER A 171 -26.24 -12.95 -37.70
C SER A 171 -24.72 -13.06 -37.94
N SER A 172 -24.02 -14.00 -37.28
CA SER A 172 -23.71 -15.37 -37.73
C SER A 172 -22.33 -15.50 -38.40
N SER A 173 -21.43 -16.32 -37.85
CA SER A 173 -21.01 -17.63 -38.42
C SER A 173 -19.67 -18.15 -37.86
N ASN A 174 -19.72 -19.44 -37.52
CA ASN A 174 -18.73 -20.52 -37.69
C ASN A 174 -17.30 -20.39 -37.12
N SER A 175 -16.91 -21.23 -36.16
CA SER A 175 -16.52 -22.67 -36.27
C SER A 175 -15.05 -22.87 -36.64
N ALA A 176 -14.28 -23.50 -35.75
CA ALA A 176 -13.21 -24.48 -36.03
C ALA A 176 -12.51 -24.83 -34.69
N THR A 177 -12.86 -25.96 -34.07
CA THR A 177 -12.09 -27.23 -34.04
C THR A 177 -10.83 -27.18 -33.17
N GLY A 178 -10.86 -27.99 -32.11
CA GLY A 178 -9.75 -28.15 -31.18
C GLY A 178 -8.62 -29.04 -31.68
N PHE A 179 -7.58 -29.15 -30.85
CA PHE A 179 -6.66 -30.27 -30.86
C PHE A 179 -6.09 -30.48 -29.45
N THR A 180 -6.35 -31.65 -28.90
CA THR A 180 -5.68 -32.24 -27.74
C THR A 180 -4.28 -32.70 -28.12
N GLY A 181 -3.29 -32.44 -27.27
CA GLY A 181 -1.96 -32.99 -27.43
C GLY A 181 -1.16 -32.88 -26.14
N THR A 182 -1.37 -33.82 -25.22
CA THR A 182 -0.37 -34.21 -24.23
C THR A 182 0.77 -34.91 -24.95
N LEU A 183 2.02 -34.66 -24.57
CA LEU A 183 3.05 -35.68 -24.36
C LEU A 183 4.28 -35.09 -23.67
N ASP A 184 4.64 -35.82 -22.63
CA ASP A 184 5.78 -35.74 -21.73
C ASP A 184 7.08 -36.05 -22.50
N TYR A 185 8.15 -35.28 -22.27
CA TYR A 185 9.52 -35.77 -22.48
C TYR A 185 10.52 -35.05 -21.57
N ALA A 186 11.27 -35.87 -20.84
CA ALA A 186 12.26 -35.50 -19.85
C ALA A 186 13.63 -35.11 -20.43
N ALA A 187 14.42 -34.49 -19.53
CA ALA A 187 15.88 -34.45 -19.45
C ALA A 187 16.65 -33.50 -20.39
N ALA A 188 17.45 -32.60 -19.82
CA ALA A 188 18.88 -32.87 -19.56
C ALA A 188 19.61 -31.64 -18.98
N PHE A 189 20.44 -31.92 -17.98
CA PHE A 189 21.42 -31.05 -17.36
C PHE A 189 22.50 -30.60 -18.35
N TRP A 190 22.86 -29.31 -18.35
CA TRP A 190 24.24 -28.88 -18.58
C TRP A 190 24.56 -27.68 -17.69
N ALA A 191 25.39 -27.93 -16.69
CA ALA A 191 26.22 -26.91 -16.07
C ALA A 191 27.24 -26.41 -17.09
N LEU A 192 27.66 -25.15 -17.02
CA LEU A 192 29.07 -24.75 -17.20
C LEU A 192 29.32 -23.35 -16.61
N HIS A 193 30.35 -23.31 -15.77
CA HIS A 193 30.98 -22.14 -15.16
C HIS A 193 31.90 -21.43 -16.18
N SER A 194 32.10 -20.12 -16.00
CA SER A 194 33.36 -19.33 -16.14
C SER A 194 32.98 -17.87 -15.85
N VAL A 195 33.27 -17.24 -14.70
CA VAL A 195 34.55 -16.71 -14.18
C VAL A 195 35.43 -16.04 -15.25
N VAL A 196 35.59 -14.72 -15.15
CA VAL A 196 36.82 -13.86 -15.23
C VAL A 196 36.30 -12.40 -15.18
N LEU A 197 36.36 -11.66 -14.06
CA LEU A 197 37.49 -10.97 -13.40
C LEU A 197 37.86 -9.59 -14.01
N ALA A 198 37.48 -8.56 -13.24
CA ALA A 198 38.19 -7.33 -12.81
C ALA A 198 38.59 -6.18 -13.76
N ALA A 199 38.63 -5.02 -13.09
CA ALA A 199 39.49 -3.82 -13.24
C ALA A 199 38.74 -2.56 -13.74
N MET A 200 38.89 -1.33 -13.20
CA MET A 200 39.67 -0.66 -12.15
C MET A 200 38.98 0.72 -11.90
N VAL A 201 38.77 1.17 -10.66
CA VAL A 201 39.53 2.20 -9.90
C VAL A 201 39.52 3.64 -10.49
N SER A 202 38.95 4.54 -9.68
CA SER A 202 39.22 5.99 -9.46
C SER A 202 39.03 7.04 -10.57
N PHE A 203 38.18 8.02 -10.26
CA PHE A 203 38.59 9.41 -9.98
C PHE A 203 37.74 9.97 -8.84
#